data_AF-A0A4R2NM55-F1
#
_entry.id   AF-A0A4R2NM55-F1
#
_cell.length_a   1.000
_cell.length_b   1.000
_cell.length_c   1.000
_cell.angle_alpha   90.00
_cell.angle_beta   90.00
_cell.angle_gamma   90.00
#
_symmetry.space_group_name_H-M   'P 1'
#
loop_
_entity.id
_entity.type
_entity.pdbx_description
1 polymer ?
#
loop_
_entity_poly.entity_id
_entity_poly.type
_entity_poly.pdbx_seq_one_letter_code
_entity_poly.pdbx_strand_id
1 'polypeptide(L)'
;MVVPFILLLISLAGAVASVLVWGPVPSLPLLFALACAVGALILLVLAPRKGRRDYIVVDGSNVMYWDAETPKLETVGHVVKALETRGLVPVIWFDANVGYLVSDRYMGVERLARALTVPSRQVFIAPKGTPADPLLLNGAAVLKARVVTNDRFRDWVADHPQVQQPGFLVPGQVVRGAVRLDLGA
;
A
#
# COMPACT_ATOMS: atom_id res chain seq x y z
N MET A 1 4.33 -5.80 18.17
CA MET A 1 4.66 -7.24 18.26
C MET A 1 5.89 -7.50 19.14
N VAL A 2 6.95 -6.68 19.07
CA VAL A 2 8.18 -6.90 19.86
C VAL A 2 7.93 -6.86 21.38
N VAL A 3 7.17 -5.88 21.88
CA VAL A 3 6.93 -5.72 23.33
C VAL A 3 6.15 -6.90 23.96
N PRO A 4 5.00 -7.35 23.43
CA PRO A 4 4.32 -8.54 23.96
C PRO A 4 5.17 -9.82 23.89
N PHE A 5 6.01 -9.94 22.86
CA PHE A 5 6.92 -11.08 22.72
C PHE A 5 8.01 -11.09 23.78
N ILE A 6 8.63 -9.94 24.07
CA ILE A 6 9.61 -9.80 25.15
C ILE A 6 8.96 -10.10 26.51
N LEU A 7 7.75 -9.60 26.76
CA LEU A 7 7.00 -9.88 27.98
C LEU A 7 6.72 -11.38 28.14
N LEU A 8 6.38 -12.09 27.07
CA LEU A 8 6.19 -13.54 27.08
C LEU A 8 7.49 -14.28 27.46
N LEU A 9 8.63 -13.89 26.87
CA LEU A 9 9.93 -14.51 27.17
C LEU A 9 10.34 -14.28 28.64
N ILE A 10 10.20 -13.05 29.14
CA ILE A 10 10.50 -12.71 30.54
C ILE A 10 9.58 -13.49 31.49
N SER A 11 8.29 -13.59 31.16
CA SER A 11 7.33 -14.33 31.98
C SER A 11 7.64 -15.82 32.03
N LEU A 12 8.03 -16.41 30.89
CA LEU A 12 8.40 -17.82 30.80
C LEU A 12 9.71 -18.10 31.56
N ALA A 13 10.70 -17.21 31.46
CA ALA A 13 11.94 -17.29 32.22
C ALA A 13 11.69 -17.17 33.73
N GLY A 14 10.79 -16.26 34.15
CA GLY A 14 10.37 -16.13 35.54
C GLY A 14 9.68 -17.38 36.08
N ALA A 15 8.84 -18.04 35.27
CA ALA A 15 8.21 -19.31 35.63
C ALA A 15 9.25 -20.43 35.81
N VAL A 16 10.22 -20.55 34.89
CA VAL A 16 11.31 -21.52 34.99
C VAL A 16 12.18 -21.27 36.22
N ALA A 17 12.57 -20.02 36.48
CA ALA A 17 13.34 -19.65 37.66
C ALA A 17 12.58 -19.99 38.96
N SER A 18 11.26 -19.77 38.98
CA SER A 18 10.43 -20.11 40.13
C SER A 18 10.41 -21.63 40.39
N VAL A 19 10.28 -22.45 39.34
CA VAL A 19 10.31 -23.91 39.46
C VAL A 19 11.69 -24.42 39.91
N LEU A 20 12.78 -23.77 39.48
CA LEU A 20 14.14 -24.14 39.89
C LEU A 20 14.42 -23.84 41.36
N VAL A 21 13.90 -22.74 41.90
CA VAL A 21 14.16 -22.31 43.28
C VAL A 21 13.24 -23.01 44.28
N TRP A 22 11.95 -23.13 43.96
CA TRP A 22 10.93 -23.64 44.89
C TRP A 22 10.40 -25.02 44.53
N GLY A 23 10.83 -25.60 43.40
CA GLY A 23 10.26 -26.82 42.84
C GLY A 23 8.94 -26.57 42.10
N PRO A 24 8.30 -27.63 41.56
CA PRO A 24 7.07 -27.53 40.78
C PRO A 24 5.82 -27.35 41.68
N VAL A 25 5.90 -26.44 42.63
CA VAL A 25 4.81 -26.11 43.57
C VAL A 25 4.19 -24.77 43.21
N PRO A 26 2.88 -24.59 43.42
CA PRO A 26 2.19 -23.34 43.16
C PRO A 26 2.66 -22.25 44.12
N SER A 27 3.65 -21.48 43.68
CA SER A 27 4.17 -20.31 44.38
C SER A 27 3.58 -19.02 43.80
N LEU A 28 3.47 -17.97 44.62
CA LEU A 28 3.04 -16.64 44.17
C LEU A 28 3.83 -16.13 42.94
N PRO A 29 5.18 -16.26 42.88
CA PRO A 29 5.95 -15.89 41.70
C PRO A 29 5.57 -16.69 40.45
N LEU A 30 5.33 -18.00 40.59
CA LEU A 30 4.92 -18.87 39.48
C LEU A 30 3.55 -18.46 38.92
N LEU A 31 2.57 -18.23 39.79
CA LEU A 31 1.22 -17.83 39.38
C LEU A 31 1.22 -16.47 38.68
N PHE A 32 2.01 -15.51 39.20
CA PHE A 32 2.18 -14.20 38.59
C PHE A 32 2.83 -14.31 37.20
N ALA A 33 3.92 -15.08 37.09
CA ALA A 33 4.61 -15.32 35.82
C ALA A 33 3.67 -15.98 34.78
N LEU A 34 2.87 -16.96 35.19
CA LEU A 34 1.89 -17.60 34.30
C LEU A 34 0.78 -16.64 33.86
N ALA A 35 0.23 -15.82 34.76
CA ALA A 35 -0.78 -14.82 34.43
C ALA A 35 -0.24 -13.79 33.42
N CYS A 36 1.00 -13.32 33.61
CA CYS A 36 1.67 -12.43 32.66
C CYS A 36 1.93 -13.10 31.31
N ALA A 37 2.32 -14.38 31.29
CA ALA A 37 2.52 -15.13 30.05
C ALA A 37 1.21 -15.29 29.27
N VAL A 38 0.10 -15.60 29.95
CA VAL A 38 -1.23 -15.68 29.33
C VAL A 38 -1.66 -14.32 28.77
N GLY A 39 -1.48 -13.23 29.53
CA GLY A 39 -1.77 -11.87 29.06
C GLY A 39 -0.95 -11.50 27.83
N ALA A 40 0.35 -11.79 27.83
CA ALA A 40 1.24 -11.56 26.69
C ALA A 40 0.83 -12.39 25.46
N LEU A 41 0.39 -13.63 25.65
CA LEU A 41 -0.11 -14.50 24.59
C LEU A 41 -1.42 -13.96 23.99
N ILE A 42 -2.36 -13.55 24.84
CA ILE A 42 -3.62 -12.92 24.39
C ILE A 42 -3.32 -11.67 23.56
N LEU A 43 -2.40 -10.82 24.02
CA LEU A 43 -1.97 -9.64 23.25
C LEU A 43 -1.31 -10.02 21.92
N LEU A 44 -0.55 -11.11 21.84
CA LEU A 44 0.03 -11.58 20.58
C LEU A 44 -1.01 -12.12 19.60
N VAL A 45 -2.03 -12.80 20.10
CA VAL A 45 -3.12 -13.37 19.28
C VAL A 45 -4.09 -12.29 18.81
N LEU A 46 -4.42 -11.33 19.69
CA LEU A 46 -5.35 -10.24 19.39
C LEU A 46 -4.70 -9.04 18.71
N ALA A 47 -3.37 -8.93 18.77
CA ALA A 47 -2.70 -7.83 18.08
C ALA A 47 -3.04 -7.90 16.59
N PRO A 48 -3.53 -6.80 16.00
CA PRO A 48 -3.76 -6.76 14.57
C PRO A 48 -2.42 -7.07 13.90
N ARG A 49 -2.38 -8.18 13.16
CA ARG A 49 -1.29 -8.42 12.23
C ARG A 49 -1.30 -7.22 11.31
N LYS A 50 -0.31 -6.33 11.46
CA LYS A 50 -0.10 -5.24 10.52
C LYS A 50 0.32 -5.91 9.22
N GLY A 51 -0.68 -6.38 8.46
CA GLY A 51 -0.50 -7.02 7.18
C GLY A 51 0.37 -6.10 6.36
N ARG A 52 1.27 -6.68 5.58
CA ARG A 52 1.98 -5.90 4.57
C ARG A 52 0.89 -5.28 3.71
N ARG A 53 0.81 -3.94 3.70
CA ARG A 53 -0.12 -3.27 2.82
C ARG A 53 0.40 -3.53 1.42
N ASP A 54 -0.41 -4.23 0.63
CA ASP A 54 -0.07 -4.51 -0.76
C ASP A 54 -0.37 -3.25 -1.57
N TYR A 55 0.60 -2.35 -1.53
CA TYR A 55 0.55 -1.11 -2.27
C TYR A 55 0.62 -1.39 -3.77
N ILE A 56 -0.11 -0.59 -4.53
CA ILE A 56 -0.03 -0.56 -5.97
C ILE A 56 0.00 0.90 -6.41
N VAL A 57 0.96 1.25 -7.25
CA VAL A 57 1.08 2.60 -7.79
C VAL A 57 0.21 2.69 -9.04
N VAL A 58 -0.52 3.79 -9.19
CA VAL A 58 -1.39 4.04 -10.34
C VAL A 58 -0.87 5.28 -11.05
N ASP A 59 -0.56 5.13 -12.33
CA ASP A 59 -0.29 6.25 -13.22
C ASP A 59 -1.62 6.91 -13.62
N GLY A 60 -2.05 7.89 -12.83
CA GLY A 60 -3.32 8.57 -13.02
C GLY A 60 -3.38 9.34 -14.34
N SER A 61 -2.25 9.88 -14.79
CA SER A 61 -2.17 10.62 -16.06
C SER A 61 -2.25 9.72 -17.28
N ASN A 62 -1.81 8.46 -17.18
CA ASN A 62 -2.05 7.45 -18.21
C ASN A 62 -3.48 6.86 -18.12
N VAL A 63 -3.91 6.46 -16.91
CA VAL A 63 -5.18 5.76 -16.69
C VAL A 63 -6.39 6.61 -17.04
N MET A 64 -6.32 7.94 -16.89
CA MET A 64 -7.44 8.82 -17.24
C MET A 64 -7.85 8.72 -18.72
N TYR A 65 -6.97 8.24 -19.61
CA TYR A 65 -7.24 8.08 -21.04
C TYR A 65 -7.75 6.67 -21.41
N TRP A 66 -7.89 5.75 -20.45
CA TRP A 66 -8.26 4.36 -20.75
C TRP A 66 -9.71 4.16 -21.23
N ASP A 67 -10.55 5.18 -21.12
CA ASP A 67 -11.92 5.16 -21.65
C ASP A 67 -12.05 6.13 -22.83
N ALA A 68 -12.07 5.56 -24.04
CA ALA A 68 -12.23 6.30 -25.30
C ALA A 68 -11.21 7.43 -25.53
N GLU A 69 -9.97 7.25 -25.06
CA GLU A 69 -8.85 8.20 -25.24
C GLU A 69 -9.15 9.63 -24.78
N THR A 70 -10.15 9.80 -23.93
CA THR A 70 -10.56 11.10 -23.41
C THR A 70 -10.15 11.19 -21.94
N PRO A 71 -9.49 12.27 -21.51
CA PRO A 71 -9.04 12.41 -20.13
C PRO A 71 -10.24 12.50 -19.18
N LYS A 72 -10.48 11.45 -18.40
CA LYS A 72 -11.58 11.39 -17.42
C LYS A 72 -11.08 10.91 -16.06
N LEU A 73 -11.32 11.72 -15.04
CA LEU A 73 -10.97 11.34 -13.66
C LEU A 73 -11.84 10.19 -13.14
N GLU A 74 -13.06 10.06 -13.67
CA GLU A 74 -13.95 8.93 -13.39
C GLU A 74 -13.33 7.58 -13.76
N THR A 75 -12.59 7.52 -14.87
CA THR A 75 -11.85 6.33 -15.31
C THR A 75 -10.83 5.89 -14.26
N VAL A 76 -10.08 6.84 -13.69
CA VAL A 76 -9.15 6.58 -12.59
C VAL A 76 -9.90 6.10 -11.36
N GLY A 77 -11.05 6.71 -11.03
CA GLY A 77 -11.91 6.29 -9.92
C GLY A 77 -12.40 4.84 -10.05
N HIS A 78 -12.80 4.41 -11.25
CA HIS A 78 -13.16 3.02 -11.53
C HIS A 78 -12.00 2.06 -11.24
N VAL A 79 -10.79 2.40 -11.70
CA VAL A 79 -9.59 1.59 -11.48
C VAL A 79 -9.24 1.51 -9.99
N VAL A 80 -9.23 2.64 -9.29
CA VAL A 80 -8.99 2.73 -7.84
C VAL A 80 -9.95 1.82 -7.08
N LYS A 81 -11.26 1.94 -7.33
CA LYS A 81 -12.27 1.09 -6.69
C LYS A 81 -12.06 -0.40 -6.97
N ALA A 82 -11.68 -0.74 -8.20
CA ALA A 82 -11.40 -2.11 -8.59
C ALA A 82 -10.14 -2.67 -7.89
N LEU A 83 -9.15 -1.84 -7.58
CA LEU A 83 -7.95 -2.23 -6.82
C LEU A 83 -8.27 -2.40 -5.33
N GLU A 84 -9.01 -1.48 -4.73
CA GLU A 84 -9.44 -1.55 -3.33
C GLU A 84 -10.32 -2.78 -3.06
N THR A 85 -11.22 -3.12 -3.98
CA THR A 85 -12.06 -4.33 -3.89
C THR A 85 -11.23 -5.61 -3.88
N ARG A 86 -10.00 -5.58 -4.43
CA ARG A 86 -9.03 -6.69 -4.41
C ARG A 86 -8.09 -6.65 -3.19
N GLY A 87 -8.33 -5.75 -2.23
CA GLY A 87 -7.51 -5.60 -1.03
C GLY A 87 -6.20 -4.84 -1.23
N LEU A 88 -5.99 -4.24 -2.40
CA LEU A 88 -4.80 -3.45 -2.72
C LEU A 88 -4.96 -2.01 -2.23
N VAL A 89 -3.84 -1.36 -1.92
CA VAL A 89 -3.81 0.04 -1.47
C VAL A 89 -3.26 0.92 -2.59
N PRO A 90 -4.12 1.64 -3.35
CA PRO A 90 -3.66 2.46 -4.47
C PRO A 90 -2.90 3.70 -3.99
N VAL A 91 -1.84 4.05 -4.72
CA VAL A 91 -1.08 5.29 -4.61
C VAL A 91 -1.01 5.93 -5.99
N ILE A 92 -1.76 7.01 -6.18
CA ILE A 92 -2.02 7.62 -7.47
C ILE A 92 -1.04 8.77 -7.70
N TRP A 93 -0.37 8.73 -8.84
CA TRP A 93 0.51 9.80 -9.32
C TRP A 93 -0.09 10.47 -10.55
N PHE A 94 -0.02 11.78 -10.58
CA PHE A 94 -0.41 12.60 -11.72
C PHE A 94 0.74 13.50 -12.15
N ASP A 95 0.75 13.83 -13.42
CA ASP A 95 1.56 14.90 -13.98
C ASP A 95 1.08 16.27 -13.53
N ALA A 96 1.92 17.29 -13.74
CA ALA A 96 1.60 18.66 -13.34
C ALA A 96 0.39 19.25 -14.09
N ASN A 97 0.01 18.68 -15.25
CA ASN A 97 -1.04 19.22 -16.10
C ASN A 97 -2.42 18.61 -15.84
N VAL A 98 -2.54 17.55 -15.02
CA VAL A 98 -3.82 16.87 -14.74
C VAL A 98 -4.97 17.84 -14.48
N GLY A 99 -4.73 18.88 -13.68
CA GLY A 99 -5.75 19.82 -13.28
C GLY A 99 -6.40 20.55 -14.46
N TYR A 100 -5.65 20.83 -15.53
CA TYR A 100 -6.16 21.46 -16.75
C TYR A 100 -6.85 20.48 -17.70
N LEU A 101 -6.52 19.19 -17.62
CA LEU A 101 -7.06 18.14 -18.49
C LEU A 101 -8.43 17.65 -18.05
N VAL A 102 -8.72 17.68 -16.74
CA VAL A 102 -9.99 17.17 -16.18
C VAL A 102 -10.92 18.28 -15.66
N SER A 103 -10.50 19.54 -15.70
CA SER A 103 -11.34 20.69 -15.33
C SER A 103 -10.81 22.00 -15.88
N ASP A 104 -11.73 22.94 -16.11
CA ASP A 104 -11.41 24.32 -16.50
C ASP A 104 -10.65 25.13 -15.42
N ARG A 105 -10.38 24.53 -14.25
CA ARG A 105 -9.65 25.17 -13.13
C ARG A 105 -8.63 24.22 -12.52
N TYR A 106 -7.53 24.80 -12.05
CA TYR A 106 -6.49 24.07 -11.31
C TYR A 106 -7.10 23.20 -10.19
N MET A 107 -6.81 21.89 -10.25
CA MET A 107 -7.11 20.95 -9.18
C MET A 107 -5.84 20.62 -8.41
N GLY A 108 -5.79 21.04 -7.14
CA GLY A 108 -4.80 20.55 -6.20
C GLY A 108 -5.08 19.12 -5.72
N VAL A 109 -4.13 18.56 -4.97
CA VAL A 109 -4.17 17.19 -4.43
C VAL A 109 -5.48 16.89 -3.70
N GLU A 110 -5.99 17.82 -2.91
CA GLU A 110 -7.21 17.62 -2.12
C GLU A 110 -8.46 17.50 -2.99
N ARG A 111 -8.51 18.21 -4.12
CA ARG A 111 -9.65 18.12 -5.05
C ARG A 111 -9.63 16.80 -5.80
N LEU A 112 -8.45 16.38 -6.30
CA LEU A 112 -8.28 15.08 -6.95
C LEU A 112 -8.61 13.94 -6.00
N ALA A 113 -8.09 13.99 -4.77
CA ALA A 113 -8.36 12.99 -3.74
C ALA A 113 -9.85 12.87 -3.42
N ARG A 114 -10.56 14.00 -3.28
CA ARG A 114 -12.01 13.99 -3.08
C ARG A 114 -12.76 13.39 -4.27
N ALA A 115 -12.41 13.77 -5.49
CA ALA A 115 -13.06 13.25 -6.69
C ALA A 115 -12.83 11.74 -6.89
N LEU A 116 -11.67 11.24 -6.45
CA LEU A 116 -11.34 9.81 -6.46
C LEU A 116 -11.83 9.06 -5.22
N THR A 117 -12.41 9.76 -4.23
CA THR A 117 -12.85 9.20 -2.94
C THR A 117 -11.72 8.49 -2.17
N VAL A 118 -10.49 9.00 -2.27
CA VAL A 118 -9.30 8.47 -1.57
C VAL A 118 -8.71 9.49 -0.60
N PRO A 119 -7.98 9.06 0.44
CA PRO A 119 -7.22 9.97 1.30
C PRO A 119 -6.17 10.78 0.51
N SER A 120 -6.03 12.09 0.79
CA SER A 120 -5.05 12.95 0.10
C SER A 120 -3.62 12.43 0.13
N ARG A 121 -3.23 11.68 1.16
CA ARG A 121 -1.90 11.04 1.28
C ARG A 121 -1.62 9.95 0.22
N GLN A 122 -2.64 9.51 -0.52
CA GLN A 122 -2.52 8.54 -1.60
C GLN A 122 -2.46 9.21 -2.97
N VAL A 123 -2.58 10.53 -3.06
CA VAL A 123 -2.56 11.26 -4.33
C VAL A 123 -1.35 12.18 -4.36
N PHE A 124 -0.58 12.08 -5.43
CA PHE A 124 0.64 12.85 -5.67
C PHE A 124 0.55 13.53 -7.03
N ILE A 125 1.03 14.77 -7.10
CA ILE A 125 1.14 15.53 -8.34
C ILE A 125 2.60 15.89 -8.51
N ALA A 126 3.17 15.61 -9.68
CA ALA A 126 4.54 16.00 -10.00
C ALA A 126 4.66 17.53 -9.98
N PRO A 127 5.76 18.08 -9.44
CA PRO A 127 6.02 19.52 -9.53
C PRO A 127 6.07 19.99 -10.98
N LYS A 128 5.65 21.24 -11.22
CA LYS A 128 5.71 21.83 -12.56
C LYS A 128 7.14 21.81 -13.10
N GLY A 129 7.31 21.37 -14.34
CA GLY A 129 8.61 21.25 -15.00
C GLY A 129 9.42 20.01 -14.60
N THR A 130 8.86 19.12 -13.77
CA THR A 130 9.46 17.82 -13.42
C THR A 130 8.67 16.69 -14.09
N PRO A 131 9.32 15.73 -14.78
CA PRO A 131 8.65 14.54 -15.29
C PRO A 131 8.03 13.71 -14.17
N ALA A 132 6.79 13.23 -14.37
CA ALA A 132 6.09 12.44 -13.36
C ALA A 132 6.61 11.00 -13.27
N ASP A 133 6.96 10.40 -14.40
CA ASP A 133 7.38 9.00 -14.52
C ASP A 133 8.51 8.62 -13.55
N PRO A 134 9.65 9.34 -13.45
CA PRO A 134 10.70 8.97 -12.51
C PRO A 134 10.24 9.08 -11.05
N LEU A 135 9.38 10.06 -10.72
CA LEU A 135 8.84 10.21 -9.36
C LEU A 135 7.91 9.03 -9.01
N LEU A 136 7.05 8.66 -9.95
CA LEU A 136 6.15 7.53 -9.85
C LEU A 136 6.92 6.21 -9.70
N LEU A 137 7.91 5.96 -10.56
CA LEU A 137 8.73 4.75 -10.56
C LEU A 137 9.56 4.63 -9.28
N ASN A 138 10.12 5.74 -8.79
CA ASN A 138 10.78 5.79 -7.48
C ASN A 138 9.80 5.49 -6.34
N GLY A 139 8.60 6.06 -6.39
CA GLY A 139 7.54 5.77 -5.42
C GLY A 139 7.17 4.28 -5.41
N ALA A 140 7.05 3.66 -6.58
CA ALA A 140 6.77 2.23 -6.71
C ALA A 140 7.91 1.37 -6.12
N ALA A 141 9.16 1.73 -6.40
CA ALA A 141 10.33 1.04 -5.85
C ALA A 141 10.38 1.11 -4.32
N VAL A 142 10.17 2.30 -3.73
CA VAL A 142 10.14 2.50 -2.27
C VAL A 142 9.04 1.68 -1.61
N LEU A 143 7.86 1.63 -2.24
CA LEU A 143 6.71 0.87 -1.73
C LEU A 143 6.78 -0.63 -2.03
N LYS A 144 7.76 -1.09 -2.82
CA LYS A 144 7.82 -2.44 -3.40
C LYS A 144 6.50 -2.81 -4.11
N ALA A 145 5.96 -1.83 -4.82
CA ALA A 145 4.67 -1.87 -5.47
C ALA A 145 4.82 -2.08 -6.97
N ARG A 146 3.79 -2.66 -7.58
CA ARG A 146 3.61 -2.71 -9.04
C ARG A 146 3.00 -1.40 -9.53
N VAL A 147 3.06 -1.14 -10.83
CA VAL A 147 2.57 0.09 -11.46
C VAL A 147 1.44 -0.23 -12.42
N VAL A 148 0.26 0.35 -12.21
CA VAL A 148 -0.86 0.29 -13.15
C VAL A 148 -0.68 1.39 -14.18
N THR A 149 -0.36 1.00 -15.41
CA THR A 149 -0.18 1.88 -16.57
C THR A 149 -0.18 1.04 -17.85
N ASN A 150 -0.48 1.67 -18.99
CA ASN A 150 -0.23 1.12 -20.32
C ASN A 150 1.05 1.68 -20.95
N ASP A 151 1.73 2.62 -20.28
CA ASP A 151 3.05 3.11 -20.72
C ASP A 151 4.12 2.04 -20.48
N ARG A 152 5.13 2.02 -21.34
CA ARG A 152 6.30 1.15 -21.24
C ARG A 152 7.51 1.85 -20.63
N PHE A 153 7.44 3.16 -20.35
CA PHE A 153 8.51 3.97 -19.76
C PHE A 153 9.90 3.73 -20.40
N ARG A 154 9.96 3.65 -21.73
CA ARG A 154 11.16 3.23 -22.46
C ARG A 154 12.36 4.12 -22.16
N ASP A 155 12.13 5.41 -21.99
CA ASP A 155 13.16 6.41 -21.73
C ASP A 155 13.77 6.28 -20.33
N TRP A 156 13.08 5.61 -19.41
CA TRP A 156 13.46 5.48 -18.01
C TRP A 156 14.06 4.12 -17.65
N VAL A 157 14.19 3.21 -18.62
CA VAL A 157 14.70 1.84 -18.39
C VAL A 157 16.11 1.84 -17.79
N ALA A 158 16.96 2.78 -18.18
CA ALA A 158 18.34 2.86 -17.68
C ALA A 158 18.39 3.11 -16.17
N ASP A 159 17.53 4.00 -15.66
CA ASP A 159 17.46 4.37 -14.25
C ASP A 159 16.50 3.47 -13.45
N HIS A 160 15.56 2.83 -14.14
CA HIS A 160 14.48 2.02 -13.56
C HIS A 160 14.34 0.67 -14.30
N PRO A 161 15.32 -0.25 -14.19
CA PRO A 161 15.30 -1.52 -14.90
C PRO A 161 14.11 -2.42 -14.49
N GLN A 162 13.50 -2.18 -13.31
CA GLN A 162 12.28 -2.89 -12.91
C GLN A 162 11.11 -2.76 -13.90
N VAL A 163 11.09 -1.71 -14.72
CA VAL A 163 10.09 -1.52 -15.79
C VAL A 163 10.05 -2.71 -16.77
N GLN A 164 11.18 -3.39 -16.97
CA GLN A 164 11.27 -4.57 -17.83
C GLN A 164 10.95 -5.88 -17.12
N GLN A 165 10.77 -5.87 -15.80
CA GLN A 165 10.47 -7.08 -15.04
C GLN A 165 9.02 -7.52 -15.32
N PRO A 166 8.79 -8.79 -15.67
CA PRO A 166 7.44 -9.31 -15.85
C PRO A 166 6.57 -9.07 -14.61
N GLY A 167 5.37 -8.53 -14.81
CA GLY A 167 4.41 -8.25 -13.74
C GLY A 167 4.68 -7.00 -12.92
N PHE A 168 5.76 -6.24 -13.17
CA PHE A 168 5.95 -4.94 -12.54
C PHE A 168 4.96 -3.90 -13.07
N LEU A 169 4.83 -3.83 -14.39
CA LEU A 169 3.79 -3.04 -15.06
C LEU A 169 2.52 -3.89 -15.17
N VAL A 170 1.38 -3.31 -14.78
CA VAL A 170 0.05 -3.91 -14.80
C VAL A 170 -0.78 -3.15 -15.84
N PRO A 171 -0.81 -3.62 -17.10
CA PRO A 171 -1.63 -3.02 -18.13
C PRO A 171 -3.12 -3.29 -17.87
N GLY A 172 -3.96 -2.48 -18.50
CA GLY A 172 -5.40 -2.59 -18.33
C GLY A 172 -6.21 -1.76 -19.31
N GLN A 173 -7.52 -1.82 -19.13
CA GLN A 173 -8.48 -1.08 -19.93
C GLN A 173 -9.76 -0.84 -19.13
N VAL A 174 -10.45 0.24 -19.46
CA VAL A 174 -11.80 0.53 -18.96
C VAL A 174 -12.75 0.57 -20.15
N VAL A 175 -13.77 -0.28 -20.14
CA VAL A 175 -14.79 -0.30 -21.21
C VAL A 175 -16.15 -0.18 -20.55
N ARG A 176 -16.85 0.94 -20.79
CA ARG A 176 -18.18 1.22 -20.21
C ARG A 176 -18.19 1.09 -18.68
N GLY A 177 -17.16 1.62 -18.02
CA GLY A 177 -16.99 1.56 -16.56
C GLY A 177 -16.49 0.21 -16.01
N ALA A 178 -16.41 -0.84 -16.84
CA ALA A 178 -15.84 -2.12 -16.44
C ALA A 178 -14.31 -2.11 -16.56
N VAL A 179 -13.62 -2.37 -15.45
CA VAL A 179 -12.16 -2.38 -15.38
C VAL A 179 -11.62 -3.80 -15.56
N ARG A 180 -10.71 -3.96 -16.53
CA ARG A 180 -9.89 -5.17 -16.70
C ARG A 180 -8.43 -4.83 -16.47
N LEU A 181 -7.79 -5.50 -15.52
CA LEU A 181 -6.37 -5.33 -15.19
C LEU A 181 -5.67 -6.67 -15.34
N ASP A 182 -4.47 -6.66 -15.92
CA ASP A 182 -3.58 -7.82 -15.94
C ASP A 182 -2.72 -7.84 -14.67
N LEU A 183 -3.34 -8.29 -13.57
CA LEU A 183 -2.66 -8.37 -12.28
C LEU A 183 -1.74 -9.60 -12.15
N GLY A 184 -1.59 -10.43 -13.18
CA GLY A 184 -0.95 -11.74 -13.04
C GLY A 184 -1.70 -12.65 -12.05
N ALA A 185 -1.79 -13.94 -12.36
CA ALA A 185 -2.28 -14.94 -11.40
C ALA A 185 -1.17 -15.35 -10.43
#